data_AF-A0A397TJA3-F1
#
_entry.id   AF-A0A397TJA3-F1
#
_cell.length_a   1.000
_cell.length_b   1.000
_cell.length_c   1.000
_cell.angle_alpha   90.00
_cell.angle_beta   90.00
_cell.angle_gamma   90.00
#
_symmetry.space_group_name_H-M   'P 1'
#
loop_
_entity.id
_entity.type
_entity.pdbx_description
1 polymer ?
#
loop_
_entity_poly.entity_id
_entity_poly.type
_entity_poly.pdbx_seq_one_letter_code
_entity_poly.pdbx_strand_id
1 'polypeptide(L)'
;MPKQKARRKGYRKKKGKEIKKVAWAEEDEPYRQALIENAKAYAKAEHVVLSAKGTVICDIQYGLSLLMEQDREKERGVSHKYELSLAETPLKESLDAARILKERTDLVAVLFRELDYDDNWALLESCRILDEVVEEYEKSVEKSISEEREKLKNQFETLVKKNEKILISDIEELQEMLNDFLMVQRTGCKINKQNAASLLKIYKCQTKYPSIKANFVLETVLQQHAIITILEDAPGTINSTLKSDREGENDIIPTKNRQNALGKYLLIKKTANKLLNEMNKYRKIVDEETRNDLRDQSIQITYKVIDIFYIRLKTQVLEPTYQFFQAGRDVDARLMQGAFSEQEVKHLEVEACGFPCIALFGNDDSNQRVYTKAKVIARPKKE
;
A
#
# COMPACT_ATOMS: atom_id res chain seq x y z
N MET A 1 -68.00 40.97 41.41
CA MET A 1 -68.89 39.88 40.89
C MET A 1 -70.12 40.55 40.30
N PRO A 2 -70.63 40.14 39.12
CA PRO A 2 -70.84 38.74 38.73
C PRO A 2 -70.07 38.30 37.48
N LYS A 3 -69.62 37.05 37.56
CA LYS A 3 -68.94 36.27 36.53
C LYS A 3 -69.96 35.83 35.47
N GLN A 4 -69.72 36.11 34.19
CA GLN A 4 -70.41 35.42 33.11
C GLN A 4 -69.90 33.97 33.06
N LYS A 5 -70.71 33.05 33.60
CA LYS A 5 -70.54 31.60 33.45
C LYS A 5 -70.81 31.23 31.99
N ALA A 6 -69.76 31.16 31.17
CA ALA A 6 -69.82 30.43 29.92
C ALA A 6 -69.97 28.92 30.22
N ARG A 7 -71.07 28.36 29.75
CA ARG A 7 -71.46 26.95 29.88
C ARG A 7 -70.34 26.01 29.40
N ARG A 8 -69.74 25.25 30.32
CA ARG A 8 -69.08 23.98 30.00
C ARG A 8 -70.14 23.02 29.45
N LYS A 9 -70.22 22.86 28.12
CA LYS A 9 -70.93 21.73 27.51
C LYS A 9 -70.05 20.49 27.73
N GLY A 10 -70.57 19.54 28.50
CA GLY A 10 -69.91 18.27 28.78
C GLY A 10 -69.66 17.47 27.52
N TYR A 11 -68.43 16.96 27.39
CA TYR A 11 -68.13 15.84 26.50
C TYR A 11 -68.94 14.63 26.95
N ARG A 12 -70.00 14.30 26.21
CA ARG A 12 -70.71 13.02 26.33
C ARG A 12 -69.74 11.91 25.93
N LYS A 13 -69.48 10.99 26.87
CA LYS A 13 -68.68 9.78 26.65
C LYS A 13 -69.53 8.70 25.96
N LYS A 14 -68.84 7.96 25.08
CA LYS A 14 -69.12 6.60 24.55
C LYS A 14 -70.24 6.46 23.50
N LYS A 15 -69.86 6.67 22.22
CA LYS A 15 -70.28 5.76 21.14
C LYS A 15 -69.38 4.51 21.22
N GLY A 16 -69.91 3.34 20.86
CA GLY A 16 -69.17 2.07 20.87
C GLY A 16 -67.83 2.21 20.17
N LYS A 17 -66.76 1.63 20.74
CA LYS A 17 -65.47 1.60 20.06
C LYS A 17 -65.64 0.71 18.83
N GLU A 18 -65.58 1.30 17.64
CA GLU A 18 -65.23 0.57 16.43
C GLU A 18 -63.93 -0.19 16.73
N ILE A 19 -63.94 -1.50 16.48
CA ILE A 19 -62.79 -2.35 16.71
C ILE A 19 -61.86 -2.12 15.52
N LYS A 20 -60.85 -1.29 15.72
CA LYS A 20 -59.82 -1.02 14.71
C LYS A 20 -58.94 -2.25 14.48
N LYS A 21 -58.40 -2.40 13.26
CA LYS A 21 -57.43 -3.45 12.92
C LYS A 21 -56.11 -3.23 13.70
N VAL A 22 -55.57 -4.32 14.25
CA VAL A 22 -54.28 -4.36 15.01
C VAL A 22 -53.38 -5.51 14.56
N ALA A 23 -53.62 -6.00 13.35
CA ALA A 23 -52.84 -7.00 12.65
C ALA A 23 -53.14 -6.87 11.15
N TRP A 24 -52.16 -7.20 10.30
CA TRP A 24 -52.34 -7.17 8.84
C TRP A 24 -53.49 -8.08 8.40
N ALA A 25 -54.35 -7.54 7.54
CA ALA A 25 -55.36 -8.30 6.82
C ALA A 25 -54.81 -8.71 5.45
N GLU A 26 -55.21 -9.89 4.94
CA GLU A 26 -54.69 -10.43 3.68
C GLU A 26 -54.95 -9.48 2.50
N GLU A 27 -56.08 -8.76 2.51
CA GLU A 27 -56.43 -7.79 1.47
C GLU A 27 -55.52 -6.54 1.44
N ASP A 28 -54.80 -6.26 2.54
CA ASP A 28 -53.95 -5.08 2.70
C ASP A 28 -52.47 -5.36 2.38
N GLU A 29 -52.13 -6.58 1.95
CA GLU A 29 -50.75 -6.97 1.59
C GLU A 29 -50.08 -6.03 0.57
N PRO A 30 -50.77 -5.46 -0.45
CA PRO A 30 -50.15 -4.48 -1.35
C PRO A 30 -49.58 -3.26 -0.62
N TYR A 31 -50.24 -2.78 0.45
CA TYR A 31 -49.76 -1.66 1.26
C TYR A 31 -48.59 -2.05 2.16
N ARG A 32 -48.63 -3.28 2.71
CA ARG A 32 -47.51 -3.85 3.44
C ARG A 32 -46.27 -3.96 2.56
N GLN A 33 -46.42 -4.44 1.33
CA GLN A 33 -45.32 -4.51 0.36
C GLN A 33 -44.81 -3.11 -0.03
N ALA A 34 -45.71 -2.13 -0.19
CA ALA A 34 -45.32 -0.74 -0.46
C ALA A 34 -44.46 -0.15 0.68
N LEU A 35 -44.80 -0.42 1.94
CA LEU A 35 -43.98 0.00 3.09
C LEU A 35 -42.61 -0.67 3.13
N ILE A 36 -42.52 -1.95 2.71
CA ILE A 36 -41.26 -2.69 2.59
C ILE A 36 -40.40 -2.11 1.46
N GLU A 37 -40.95 -1.88 0.27
CA GLU A 37 -40.19 -1.30 -0.85
C GLU A 37 -39.75 0.13 -0.55
N ASN A 38 -40.59 0.93 0.09
CA ASN A 38 -40.23 2.25 0.61
C ASN A 38 -39.08 2.15 1.64
N ALA A 39 -39.15 1.21 2.58
CA ALA A 39 -38.06 0.99 3.55
C ALA A 39 -36.75 0.60 2.86
N LYS A 40 -36.80 -0.26 1.83
CA LYS A 40 -35.60 -0.63 1.03
C LYS A 40 -35.03 0.57 0.28
N ALA A 41 -35.89 1.43 -0.26
CA ALA A 41 -35.47 2.66 -0.90
C ALA A 41 -34.82 3.63 0.11
N TYR A 42 -35.41 3.74 1.31
CA TYR A 42 -34.89 4.57 2.37
C TYR A 42 -33.52 4.09 2.84
N ALA A 43 -33.35 2.79 3.14
CA ALA A 43 -32.07 2.22 3.59
C ALA A 43 -30.93 2.52 2.60
N LYS A 44 -31.21 2.44 1.29
CA LYS A 44 -30.26 2.81 0.23
C LYS A 44 -29.93 4.31 0.26
N ALA A 45 -30.93 5.17 0.36
CA ALA A 45 -30.75 6.61 0.38
C ALA A 45 -30.02 7.09 1.65
N GLU A 46 -30.36 6.51 2.80
CA GLU A 46 -29.71 6.75 4.08
C GLU A 46 -28.23 6.36 4.02
N HIS A 47 -27.90 5.18 3.49
CA HIS A 47 -26.51 4.77 3.29
C HIS A 47 -25.72 5.76 2.41
N VAL A 48 -26.34 6.31 1.36
CA VAL A 48 -25.71 7.34 0.51
C VAL A 48 -25.45 8.62 1.31
N VAL A 49 -26.42 9.08 2.10
CA VAL A 49 -26.26 10.24 2.98
C VAL A 49 -25.12 10.01 3.97
N LEU A 50 -25.08 8.86 4.66
CA LEU A 50 -24.04 8.55 5.64
C LEU A 50 -22.65 8.37 5.01
N SER A 51 -22.61 8.02 3.72
CA SER A 51 -21.36 7.91 2.95
C SER A 51 -20.84 9.26 2.44
N ALA A 52 -21.68 10.30 2.40
CA ALA A 52 -21.26 11.62 1.98
C ALA A 52 -20.40 12.30 3.06
N LYS A 53 -19.50 13.19 2.64
CA LYS A 53 -18.56 13.84 3.57
C LYS A 53 -19.27 14.96 4.34
N GLY A 54 -19.32 14.85 5.67
CA GLY A 54 -19.80 15.91 6.57
C GLY A 54 -21.31 15.89 6.83
N THR A 55 -22.00 14.82 6.45
CA THR A 55 -23.43 14.59 6.70
C THR A 55 -23.68 13.77 7.96
N VAL A 56 -24.85 13.99 8.55
CA VAL A 56 -25.39 13.24 9.68
C VAL A 56 -26.89 12.98 9.48
N ILE A 57 -27.46 12.04 10.24
CA ILE A 57 -28.90 11.74 10.22
C ILE A 57 -29.77 13.00 10.44
N CYS A 58 -29.27 13.98 11.20
CA CYS A 58 -29.94 15.27 11.39
C CYS A 58 -30.18 16.05 10.08
N ASP A 59 -29.41 15.79 9.03
CA ASP A 59 -29.58 16.43 7.73
C ASP A 59 -30.81 15.89 6.98
N ILE A 60 -31.15 14.61 7.16
CA ILE A 60 -32.39 14.03 6.62
C ILE A 60 -33.60 14.66 7.32
N GLN A 61 -33.53 14.83 8.64
CA GLN A 61 -34.59 15.50 9.42
C GLN A 61 -34.76 16.97 9.00
N TYR A 62 -33.64 17.65 8.73
CA TYR A 62 -33.65 19.00 8.20
C TYR A 62 -34.27 19.06 6.80
N GLY A 63 -33.89 18.14 5.90
CA GLY A 63 -34.48 17.99 4.57
C GLY A 63 -36.00 17.77 4.64
N LEU A 64 -36.46 16.91 5.54
CA LEU A 64 -37.89 16.68 5.76
C LEU A 64 -38.61 17.96 6.21
N SER A 65 -37.99 18.72 7.11
CA SER A 65 -38.53 20.00 7.57
C SER A 65 -38.70 21.01 6.43
N LEU A 66 -37.72 21.08 5.52
CA LEU A 66 -37.79 21.95 4.32
C LEU A 66 -38.91 21.51 3.37
N LEU A 67 -39.07 20.21 3.13
CA LEU A 67 -40.16 19.69 2.30
C LEU A 67 -41.54 20.02 2.90
N MET A 68 -41.69 19.88 4.22
CA MET A 68 -42.93 20.24 4.92
C MET A 68 -43.21 21.75 4.88
N GLU A 69 -42.18 22.59 4.95
CA GLU A 69 -42.33 24.04 4.75
C GLU A 69 -42.83 24.35 3.35
N GLN A 70 -42.25 23.70 2.33
CA GLN A 70 -42.63 23.91 0.94
C GLN A 70 -44.10 23.51 0.67
N ASP A 71 -44.58 22.42 1.27
CA ASP A 71 -45.99 22.02 1.20
C ASP A 71 -46.92 23.05 1.86
N ARG A 72 -46.56 23.55 3.05
CA ARG A 72 -47.34 24.59 3.76
C ARG A 72 -47.40 25.90 2.99
N GLU A 73 -46.32 26.28 2.32
CA GLU A 73 -46.29 27.46 1.45
C GLU A 73 -47.23 27.29 0.25
N LYS A 74 -47.23 26.10 -0.36
CA LYS A 74 -48.13 25.74 -1.45
C LYS A 74 -49.60 25.80 -1.02
N GLU A 75 -49.95 25.26 0.14
CA GLU A 75 -51.31 25.33 0.71
C GLU A 75 -51.77 26.76 0.98
N ARG A 76 -50.85 27.65 1.34
CA ARG A 76 -51.12 29.08 1.60
C ARG A 76 -51.09 29.94 0.35
N GLY A 77 -50.77 29.38 -0.81
CA GLY A 77 -50.63 30.13 -2.07
C GLY A 77 -49.45 31.12 -2.08
N VAL A 78 -48.40 30.85 -1.30
CA VAL A 78 -47.20 31.69 -1.20
C VAL A 78 -46.08 31.10 -2.07
N SER A 79 -45.24 31.97 -2.65
CA SER A 79 -44.05 31.55 -3.40
C SER A 79 -43.06 30.83 -2.48
N HIS A 80 -42.38 29.81 -3.01
CA HIS A 80 -41.45 29.00 -2.25
C HIS A 80 -40.26 29.83 -1.76
N LYS A 81 -39.92 29.68 -0.47
CA LYS A 81 -38.76 30.36 0.10
C LYS A 81 -37.42 29.86 -0.46
N TYR A 82 -37.37 28.58 -0.82
CA TYR A 82 -36.17 27.93 -1.35
C TYR A 82 -36.51 27.09 -2.59
N GLU A 83 -35.61 27.09 -3.56
CA GLU A 83 -35.69 26.22 -4.73
C GLU A 83 -34.91 24.92 -4.47
N LEU A 84 -35.57 23.95 -3.82
CA LEU A 84 -34.94 22.69 -3.39
C LEU A 84 -34.46 21.79 -4.53
N SER A 85 -34.89 22.04 -5.77
CA SER A 85 -34.38 21.35 -6.98
C SER A 85 -32.95 21.71 -7.32
N LEU A 86 -32.45 22.86 -6.83
CA LEU A 86 -31.08 23.34 -7.05
C LEU A 86 -30.13 22.96 -5.91
N ALA A 87 -30.58 22.14 -4.95
CA ALA A 87 -29.72 21.71 -3.84
C ALA A 87 -28.50 20.93 -4.35
N GLU A 88 -27.32 21.32 -3.87
CA GLU A 88 -26.06 20.64 -4.12
C GLU A 88 -25.77 19.59 -3.03
N THR A 89 -24.82 18.71 -3.31
CA THR A 89 -24.32 17.74 -2.33
C THR A 89 -23.71 18.48 -1.13
N PRO A 90 -24.06 18.13 0.12
CA PRO A 90 -24.80 16.92 0.50
C PRO A 90 -26.30 17.09 0.80
N LEU A 91 -26.83 18.31 0.65
CA LEU A 91 -28.24 18.60 0.93
C LEU A 91 -29.17 17.86 -0.04
N LYS A 92 -28.70 17.67 -1.29
CA LYS A 92 -29.43 16.92 -2.32
C LYS A 92 -29.76 15.49 -1.87
N GLU A 93 -28.76 14.75 -1.41
CA GLU A 93 -28.90 13.36 -0.96
C GLU A 93 -29.79 13.27 0.27
N SER A 94 -29.68 14.26 1.17
CA SER A 94 -30.54 14.37 2.36
C SER A 94 -32.01 14.63 1.99
N LEU A 95 -32.26 15.46 0.97
CA LEU A 95 -33.60 15.71 0.44
C LEU A 95 -34.19 14.48 -0.26
N ASP A 96 -33.37 13.70 -0.97
CA ASP A 96 -33.81 12.45 -1.59
C ASP A 96 -34.25 11.43 -0.53
N ALA A 97 -33.47 11.23 0.54
CA ALA A 97 -33.86 10.39 1.67
C ALA A 97 -35.12 10.93 2.39
N ALA A 98 -35.23 12.25 2.54
CA ALA A 98 -36.38 12.88 3.18
C ALA A 98 -37.68 12.74 2.37
N ARG A 99 -37.63 12.77 1.03
CA ARG A 99 -38.80 12.51 0.18
C ARG A 99 -39.33 11.09 0.39
N ILE A 100 -38.44 10.11 0.51
CA ILE A 100 -38.83 8.71 0.77
C ILE A 100 -39.50 8.57 2.13
N LEU A 101 -39.00 9.25 3.17
CA LEU A 101 -39.67 9.29 4.49
C LEU A 101 -41.03 9.97 4.42
N LYS A 102 -41.17 11.04 3.62
CA LYS A 102 -42.46 11.70 3.41
C LYS A 102 -43.47 10.75 2.75
N GLU A 103 -43.08 10.06 1.68
CA GLU A 103 -43.91 9.01 1.05
C GLU A 103 -44.32 7.93 2.05
N ARG A 104 -43.41 7.56 2.97
CA ARG A 104 -43.72 6.64 4.06
C ARG A 104 -44.83 7.18 4.95
N THR A 105 -44.77 8.46 5.33
CA THR A 105 -45.81 9.08 6.17
C THR A 105 -47.17 9.09 5.47
N ASP A 106 -47.19 9.25 4.15
CA ASP A 106 -48.43 9.17 3.35
C ASP A 106 -48.98 7.73 3.32
N LEU A 107 -48.12 6.71 3.14
CA LEU A 107 -48.52 5.30 3.22
C LEU A 107 -49.09 4.93 4.59
N VAL A 108 -48.46 5.39 5.67
CA VAL A 108 -48.96 5.17 7.03
C VAL A 108 -50.31 5.89 7.24
N ALA A 109 -50.50 7.07 6.63
CA ALA A 109 -51.76 7.80 6.70
C ALA A 109 -52.93 7.02 6.06
N VAL A 110 -52.69 6.30 4.97
CA VAL A 110 -53.70 5.46 4.33
C VAL A 110 -54.16 4.34 5.27
N LEU A 111 -53.25 3.72 6.04
CA LEU A 111 -53.59 2.62 6.95
C LEU A 111 -54.67 3.01 7.97
N PHE A 112 -54.54 4.17 8.63
CA PHE A 112 -55.49 4.56 9.66
C PHE A 112 -56.67 5.42 9.16
N ARG A 113 -56.55 6.09 8.00
CA ARG A 113 -57.63 6.91 7.42
C ARG A 113 -58.57 6.13 6.52
N GLU A 114 -58.05 5.16 5.78
CA GLU A 114 -58.78 4.47 4.71
C GLU A 114 -58.98 2.98 5.00
N LEU A 115 -58.05 2.34 5.74
CA LEU A 115 -58.06 0.89 5.99
C LEU A 115 -58.45 0.51 7.44
N ASP A 116 -58.84 1.49 8.27
CA ASP A 116 -59.36 1.33 9.65
C ASP A 116 -58.39 0.63 10.64
N TYR A 117 -57.08 0.82 10.45
CA TYR A 117 -56.08 0.41 11.44
C TYR A 117 -56.01 1.34 12.65
N ASP A 118 -55.60 0.81 13.80
CA ASP A 118 -55.25 1.63 14.96
C ASP A 118 -54.01 2.48 14.68
N ASP A 119 -54.10 3.78 14.96
CA ASP A 119 -53.07 4.76 14.62
C ASP A 119 -51.72 4.42 15.27
N ASN A 120 -51.72 3.95 16.53
CA ASN A 120 -50.49 3.59 17.22
C ASN A 120 -49.92 2.29 16.67
N TRP A 121 -50.79 1.33 16.35
CA TRP A 121 -50.38 0.08 15.74
C TRP A 121 -49.75 0.32 14.36
N ALA A 122 -50.41 1.09 13.48
CA ALA A 122 -49.92 1.38 12.13
C ALA A 122 -48.56 2.11 12.16
N LEU A 123 -48.41 3.08 13.06
CA LEU A 123 -47.13 3.78 13.26
C LEU A 123 -46.04 2.81 13.74
N LEU A 124 -46.31 2.05 14.81
CA LEU A 124 -45.32 1.13 15.40
C LEU A 124 -44.90 0.03 14.40
N GLU A 125 -45.87 -0.54 13.69
CA GLU A 125 -45.62 -1.56 12.68
C GLU A 125 -44.83 -1.01 11.51
N SER A 126 -45.12 0.23 11.07
CA SER A 126 -44.29 0.89 10.06
C SER A 126 -42.86 1.14 10.55
N CYS A 127 -42.66 1.55 11.80
CA CYS A 127 -41.32 1.71 12.36
C CYS A 127 -40.59 0.36 12.41
N ARG A 128 -41.26 -0.71 12.87
CA ARG A 128 -40.70 -2.06 12.92
C ARG A 128 -40.23 -2.54 11.55
N ILE A 129 -41.05 -2.37 10.50
CA ILE A 129 -40.66 -2.71 9.12
C ILE A 129 -39.45 -1.90 8.66
N LEU A 130 -39.39 -0.61 9.02
CA LEU A 130 -38.26 0.24 8.64
C LEU A 130 -36.97 -0.26 9.29
N ASP A 131 -37.00 -0.47 10.60
CA ASP A 131 -35.85 -0.91 11.39
C ASP A 131 -35.33 -2.26 10.90
N GLU A 132 -36.22 -3.24 10.68
CA GLU A 132 -35.84 -4.57 10.18
C GLU A 132 -35.17 -4.52 8.80
N VAL A 133 -35.72 -3.72 7.88
CA VAL A 133 -35.18 -3.60 6.52
C VAL A 133 -33.86 -2.83 6.50
N VAL A 134 -33.74 -1.77 7.29
CA VAL A 134 -32.48 -1.01 7.42
C VAL A 134 -31.40 -1.90 8.02
N GLU A 135 -31.69 -2.62 9.10
CA GLU A 135 -30.72 -3.53 9.74
C GLU A 135 -30.29 -4.67 8.79
N GLU A 136 -31.22 -5.25 8.02
CA GLU A 136 -30.88 -6.28 7.02
C GLU A 136 -29.99 -5.71 5.90
N TYR A 137 -30.29 -4.49 5.44
CA TYR A 137 -29.51 -3.80 4.43
C TYR A 137 -28.09 -3.48 4.92
N GLU A 138 -27.95 -2.95 6.14
CA GLU A 138 -26.65 -2.66 6.77
C GLU A 138 -25.79 -3.93 6.87
N LYS A 139 -26.35 -5.03 7.37
CA LYS A 139 -25.65 -6.33 7.44
C LYS A 139 -25.22 -6.82 6.07
N SER A 140 -26.07 -6.66 5.05
CA SER A 140 -25.72 -7.03 3.68
C SER A 140 -24.55 -6.20 3.14
N VAL A 141 -24.56 -4.89 3.39
CA VAL A 141 -23.48 -3.98 2.98
C VAL A 141 -22.17 -4.30 3.70
N GLU A 142 -22.20 -4.49 5.02
CA GLU A 142 -21.02 -4.87 5.81
C GLU A 142 -20.38 -6.16 5.30
N LYS A 143 -21.21 -7.17 5.00
CA LYS A 143 -20.76 -8.43 4.43
C LYS A 143 -20.07 -8.23 3.08
N SER A 144 -20.68 -7.48 2.17
CA SER A 144 -20.08 -7.18 0.86
C SER A 144 -18.75 -6.43 1.00
N ILE A 145 -18.68 -5.43 1.87
CA ILE A 145 -17.44 -4.68 2.15
C ILE A 145 -16.37 -5.62 2.73
N SER A 146 -16.73 -6.51 3.64
CA SER A 146 -15.80 -7.48 4.22
C SER A 146 -15.23 -8.44 3.16
N GLU A 147 -16.08 -8.96 2.27
CA GLU A 147 -15.66 -9.82 1.17
C GLU A 147 -14.74 -9.10 0.18
N GLU A 148 -15.03 -7.84 -0.15
CA GLU A 148 -14.18 -7.02 -1.02
C GLU A 148 -12.83 -6.69 -0.36
N ARG A 149 -12.83 -6.34 0.93
CA ARG A 149 -11.61 -6.10 1.69
C ARG A 149 -10.70 -7.32 1.70
N GLU A 150 -11.27 -8.51 1.91
CA GLU A 150 -10.51 -9.75 1.90
C GLU A 150 -9.97 -10.09 0.51
N LYS A 151 -10.75 -9.85 -0.56
CA LYS A 151 -10.26 -9.97 -1.95
C LYS A 151 -9.09 -9.02 -2.22
N LEU A 152 -9.20 -7.76 -1.84
CA LEU A 152 -8.16 -6.76 -2.04
C LEU A 152 -6.89 -7.07 -1.25
N LYS A 153 -7.05 -7.53 0.00
CA LYS A 153 -5.93 -7.99 0.85
C LYS A 153 -5.17 -9.14 0.20
N ASN A 154 -5.89 -10.15 -0.29
CA ASN A 154 -5.28 -11.30 -0.97
C ASN A 154 -4.56 -10.90 -2.28
N GLN A 155 -5.12 -9.95 -3.04
CA GLN A 155 -4.46 -9.39 -4.23
C GLN A 155 -3.18 -8.64 -3.86
N PHE A 156 -3.24 -7.77 -2.85
CA PHE A 156 -2.08 -7.03 -2.37
C PHE A 156 -0.96 -7.99 -1.90
N GLU A 157 -1.29 -8.99 -1.09
CA GLU A 157 -0.31 -9.96 -0.59
C GLU A 157 0.34 -10.76 -1.73
N THR A 158 -0.43 -11.09 -2.77
CA THR A 158 0.09 -11.75 -3.98
C THR A 158 1.07 -10.86 -4.74
N LEU A 159 0.76 -9.56 -4.90
CA LEU A 159 1.63 -8.59 -5.55
C LEU A 159 2.93 -8.37 -4.77
N VAL A 160 2.84 -8.27 -3.44
CA VAL A 160 4.02 -8.16 -2.56
C VAL A 160 4.92 -9.37 -2.74
N LYS A 161 4.39 -10.60 -2.62
CA LYS A 161 5.17 -11.83 -2.83
C LYS A 161 5.80 -11.91 -4.22
N LYS A 162 5.10 -11.44 -5.26
CA LYS A 162 5.65 -11.39 -6.63
C LYS A 162 6.81 -10.40 -6.73
N ASN A 163 6.67 -9.20 -6.16
CA ASN A 163 7.72 -8.18 -6.18
C ASN A 163 8.98 -8.65 -5.43
N GLU A 164 8.80 -9.35 -4.32
CA GLU A 164 9.92 -9.92 -3.54
C GLU A 164 10.67 -10.99 -4.32
N LYS A 165 9.95 -11.89 -5.01
CA LYS A 165 10.57 -12.89 -5.89
C LYS A 165 11.40 -12.24 -7.00
N ILE A 166 10.88 -11.17 -7.60
CA ILE A 166 11.59 -10.40 -8.61
C ILE A 166 12.86 -9.77 -8.01
N LEU A 167 12.78 -9.15 -6.84
CA LEU A 167 13.95 -8.60 -6.15
C LEU A 167 15.02 -9.67 -5.88
N ILE A 168 14.63 -10.85 -5.39
CA ILE A 168 15.56 -11.96 -5.14
C ILE A 168 16.23 -12.42 -6.44
N SER A 169 15.44 -12.61 -7.50
CA SER A 169 15.97 -13.00 -8.82
C SER A 169 16.96 -11.98 -9.38
N ASP A 170 16.68 -10.69 -9.25
CA ASP A 170 17.59 -9.63 -9.69
C ASP A 170 18.89 -9.59 -8.88
N ILE A 171 18.82 -9.87 -7.57
CA ILE A 171 20.00 -10.00 -6.70
C ILE A 171 20.86 -11.20 -7.13
N GLU A 172 20.24 -12.33 -7.42
CA GLU A 172 20.93 -13.54 -7.89
C GLU A 172 21.65 -13.27 -9.23
N GLU A 173 20.97 -12.63 -10.19
CA GLU A 173 21.57 -12.24 -11.46
C GLU A 173 22.74 -11.26 -11.26
N LEU A 174 22.61 -10.28 -10.36
CA LEU A 174 23.73 -9.39 -10.03
C LEU A 174 24.93 -10.17 -9.45
N GLN A 175 24.69 -11.17 -8.60
CA GLN A 175 25.76 -11.99 -8.04
C GLN A 175 26.49 -12.79 -9.13
N GLU A 176 25.77 -13.33 -10.11
CA GLU A 176 26.35 -14.03 -11.26
C GLU A 176 27.19 -13.08 -12.12
N MET A 177 26.65 -11.91 -12.45
CA MET A 177 27.38 -10.90 -13.23
C MET A 177 28.66 -10.43 -12.52
N LEU A 178 28.62 -10.27 -11.20
CA LEU A 178 29.80 -9.92 -10.41
C LEU A 178 30.85 -11.04 -10.41
N ASN A 179 30.43 -12.31 -10.33
CA ASN A 179 31.34 -13.45 -10.43
C ASN A 179 32.08 -13.43 -11.78
N ASP A 180 31.35 -13.27 -12.88
CA ASP A 180 31.92 -13.27 -14.23
C ASP A 180 32.84 -12.07 -14.48
N PHE A 181 32.41 -10.88 -14.07
CA PHE A 181 33.18 -9.65 -14.24
C PHE A 181 34.48 -9.63 -13.45
N LEU A 182 34.50 -10.27 -12.27
CA LEU A 182 35.64 -10.23 -11.35
C LEU A 182 36.47 -11.51 -11.35
N MET A 183 36.14 -12.48 -12.21
CA MET A 183 36.88 -13.73 -12.31
C MET A 183 38.38 -13.46 -12.52
N VAL A 184 39.19 -13.83 -11.53
CA VAL A 184 40.61 -13.47 -11.47
C VAL A 184 41.45 -14.40 -12.36
N GLN A 185 40.90 -15.57 -12.72
CA GLN A 185 41.54 -16.58 -13.57
C GLN A 185 41.18 -16.48 -15.06
N ARG A 186 40.50 -15.41 -15.50
CA ARG A 186 40.09 -15.24 -16.89
C ARG A 186 41.29 -15.25 -17.86
N THR A 187 41.16 -15.98 -18.96
CA THR A 187 42.11 -15.92 -20.07
C THR A 187 42.30 -14.47 -20.49
N GLY A 188 43.55 -14.01 -20.63
CA GLY A 188 43.86 -12.61 -20.96
C GLY A 188 43.99 -11.65 -19.78
N CYS A 189 43.79 -12.09 -18.52
CA CYS A 189 44.03 -11.27 -17.32
C CYS A 189 45.29 -11.71 -16.55
N LYS A 190 46.12 -10.74 -16.13
CA LYS A 190 47.27 -10.97 -15.24
C LYS A 190 47.10 -10.21 -13.93
N ILE A 191 47.14 -10.90 -12.80
CA ILE A 191 46.94 -10.30 -11.47
C ILE A 191 48.16 -9.46 -11.08
N ASN A 192 47.92 -8.26 -10.56
CA ASN A 192 48.95 -7.48 -9.87
C ASN A 192 49.10 -7.98 -8.42
N LYS A 193 50.11 -8.82 -8.20
CA LYS A 193 50.34 -9.49 -6.91
C LYS A 193 50.52 -8.53 -5.74
N GLN A 194 51.19 -7.39 -5.95
CA GLN A 194 51.47 -6.42 -4.89
C GLN A 194 50.20 -5.68 -4.46
N ASN A 195 49.40 -5.24 -5.44
CA ASN A 195 48.13 -4.57 -5.17
C ASN A 195 47.11 -5.53 -4.57
N ALA A 196 47.05 -6.78 -5.05
CA ALA A 196 46.21 -7.83 -4.48
C ALA A 196 46.55 -8.09 -3.00
N ALA A 197 47.83 -8.25 -2.64
CA ALA A 197 48.25 -8.44 -1.26
C ALA A 197 47.89 -7.23 -0.37
N SER A 198 47.99 -6.01 -0.92
CA SER A 198 47.61 -4.78 -0.22
C SER A 198 46.10 -4.71 0.04
N LEU A 199 45.28 -5.11 -0.95
CA LEU A 199 43.83 -5.14 -0.82
C LEU A 199 43.38 -6.14 0.27
N LEU A 200 43.93 -7.35 0.27
CA LEU A 200 43.63 -8.35 1.30
C LEU A 200 43.94 -7.83 2.71
N LYS A 201 45.01 -7.03 2.86
CA LYS A 201 45.36 -6.38 4.13
C LYS A 201 44.35 -5.32 4.55
N ILE A 202 43.84 -4.51 3.61
CA ILE A 202 42.79 -3.51 3.87
C ILE A 202 41.53 -4.18 4.44
N TYR A 203 41.14 -5.32 3.88
CA TYR A 203 39.99 -6.11 4.32
C TYR A 203 40.28 -7.05 5.50
N LYS A 204 41.48 -6.95 6.11
CA LYS A 204 41.92 -7.74 7.28
C LYS A 204 41.86 -9.27 7.07
N CYS A 205 42.02 -9.73 5.83
CA CYS A 205 42.13 -11.14 5.50
C CYS A 205 43.44 -11.71 6.08
N GLN A 206 43.41 -12.95 6.56
CA GLN A 206 44.60 -13.63 7.11
C GLN A 206 45.35 -14.44 6.04
N THR A 207 44.72 -14.67 4.89
CA THR A 207 45.30 -15.50 3.83
C THR A 207 46.55 -14.84 3.23
N LYS A 208 47.64 -15.62 3.15
CA LYS A 208 48.89 -15.19 2.50
C LYS A 208 48.78 -15.35 0.98
N TYR A 209 49.14 -14.30 0.25
CA TYR A 209 49.15 -14.27 -1.22
C TYR A 209 50.60 -14.37 -1.74
N PRO A 210 50.91 -15.15 -2.80
CA PRO A 210 49.99 -15.91 -3.65
C PRO A 210 49.75 -17.36 -3.15
N SER A 211 48.49 -17.80 -3.18
CA SER A 211 48.08 -19.21 -3.04
C SER A 211 46.73 -19.44 -3.72
N ILE A 212 46.34 -20.69 -4.00
CA ILE A 212 45.03 -21.01 -4.61
C ILE A 212 43.89 -20.45 -3.74
N LYS A 213 43.97 -20.68 -2.42
CA LYS A 213 43.01 -20.11 -1.45
C LYS A 213 42.98 -18.58 -1.51
N ALA A 214 44.13 -17.93 -1.66
CA ALA A 214 44.20 -16.47 -1.75
C ALA A 214 43.52 -15.91 -3.01
N ASN A 215 43.44 -16.67 -4.10
CA ASN A 215 42.71 -16.24 -5.29
C ASN A 215 41.21 -16.19 -5.04
N PHE A 216 40.63 -17.20 -4.39
CA PHE A 216 39.20 -17.21 -4.02
C PHE A 216 38.86 -16.09 -3.02
N VAL A 217 39.73 -15.87 -2.03
CA VAL A 217 39.57 -14.76 -1.08
C VAL A 217 39.68 -13.42 -1.80
N LEU A 218 40.61 -13.27 -2.74
CA LEU A 218 40.75 -12.06 -3.54
C LEU A 218 39.51 -11.80 -4.42
N GLU A 219 38.98 -12.82 -5.10
CA GLU A 219 37.72 -12.72 -5.87
C GLU A 219 36.57 -12.22 -5.01
N THR A 220 36.42 -12.81 -3.81
CA THR A 220 35.39 -12.41 -2.83
C THR A 220 35.59 -10.96 -2.39
N VAL A 221 36.81 -10.56 -2.05
CA VAL A 221 37.09 -9.17 -1.65
C VAL A 221 36.88 -8.18 -2.81
N LEU A 222 37.20 -8.56 -4.04
CA LEU A 222 36.94 -7.72 -5.22
C LEU A 222 35.45 -7.51 -5.44
N GLN A 223 34.59 -8.50 -5.17
CA GLN A 223 33.14 -8.33 -5.24
C GLN A 223 32.65 -7.27 -4.26
N GLN A 224 33.10 -7.37 -3.01
CA GLN A 224 32.78 -6.38 -1.98
C GLN A 224 33.26 -4.99 -2.40
N HIS A 225 34.50 -4.89 -2.86
CA HIS A 225 35.13 -3.64 -3.25
C HIS A 225 34.42 -2.99 -4.45
N ALA A 226 34.00 -3.78 -5.44
CA ALA A 226 33.26 -3.32 -6.61
C ALA A 226 31.90 -2.71 -6.22
N ILE A 227 31.13 -3.42 -5.38
CA ILE A 227 29.83 -2.92 -4.90
C ILE A 227 30.02 -1.62 -4.12
N ILE A 228 30.95 -1.60 -3.16
CA ILE A 228 31.23 -0.39 -2.35
C ILE A 228 31.64 0.79 -3.23
N THR A 229 32.51 0.56 -4.23
CA THR A 229 32.96 1.60 -5.17
C THR A 229 31.77 2.25 -5.90
N ILE A 230 30.80 1.44 -6.35
CA ILE A 230 29.59 1.96 -7.00
C ILE A 230 28.71 2.69 -5.98
N LEU A 231 28.49 2.10 -4.81
CA LEU A 231 27.62 2.67 -3.78
C LEU A 231 28.14 4.01 -3.21
N GLU A 232 29.45 4.21 -3.16
CA GLU A 232 30.08 5.46 -2.72
C GLU A 232 30.08 6.55 -3.80
N ASP A 233 30.14 6.17 -5.08
CA ASP A 233 30.11 7.11 -6.21
C ASP A 233 28.68 7.51 -6.62
N ALA A 234 27.72 6.58 -6.47
CA ALA A 234 26.32 6.73 -6.86
C ALA A 234 25.56 7.90 -6.19
N PRO A 235 25.80 8.31 -4.93
CA PRO A 235 25.13 9.48 -4.34
C PRO A 235 25.37 10.76 -5.14
N GLY A 236 26.57 10.95 -5.71
CA GLY A 236 26.85 12.08 -6.59
C GLY A 236 26.03 12.03 -7.89
N THR A 237 25.88 10.82 -8.44
CA THR A 237 25.07 10.52 -9.62
C THR A 237 23.56 10.74 -9.37
N ILE A 238 23.04 10.35 -8.19
CA ILE A 238 21.61 10.48 -7.86
C ILE A 238 21.26 11.92 -7.44
N ASN A 239 22.07 12.55 -6.59
CA ASN A 239 21.82 13.92 -6.11
C ASN A 239 21.97 14.97 -7.21
N SER A 240 22.84 14.76 -8.20
CA SER A 240 22.93 15.64 -9.37
C SER A 240 21.70 15.53 -10.29
N THR A 241 21.07 14.35 -10.33
CA THR A 241 19.84 14.09 -11.11
C THR A 241 18.60 14.69 -10.42
N LEU A 242 18.52 14.65 -9.08
CA LEU A 242 17.41 15.24 -8.31
C LEU A 242 17.39 16.78 -8.35
N LYS A 243 18.54 17.44 -8.53
CA LYS A 243 18.61 18.90 -8.65
C LYS A 243 18.06 19.40 -9.99
N SER A 244 18.30 18.68 -11.09
CA SER A 244 17.73 19.03 -12.40
C SER A 244 16.21 18.84 -12.45
N ASP A 245 15.64 17.97 -11.62
CA ASP A 245 14.20 17.73 -11.58
C ASP A 245 13.44 18.81 -10.75
N ARG A 246 14.09 19.46 -9.78
CA ARG A 246 13.46 20.51 -8.93
C ARG A 246 13.41 21.90 -9.57
N GLU A 247 14.24 22.19 -10.56
CA GLU A 247 14.23 23.48 -11.27
C GLU A 247 13.28 23.50 -12.48
N GLY A 248 12.63 22.37 -12.79
CA GLY A 248 11.91 22.15 -14.06
C GLY A 248 10.40 21.96 -13.96
N GLU A 249 9.75 22.31 -12.85
CA GLU A 249 8.32 22.06 -12.61
C GLU A 249 7.36 22.97 -13.43
N ASN A 250 7.88 23.73 -14.40
CA ASN A 250 7.07 24.43 -15.40
C ASN A 250 7.48 23.97 -16.82
N ASP A 251 6.48 23.61 -17.61
CA ASP A 251 6.49 23.27 -19.05
C ASP A 251 6.62 21.78 -19.46
N ILE A 252 5.45 21.29 -19.89
CA ILE A 252 5.12 20.03 -20.54
C ILE A 252 5.71 20.02 -21.97
N ILE A 253 6.86 19.39 -22.20
CA ILE A 253 7.34 19.05 -23.56
C ILE A 253 8.03 17.66 -23.58
N PRO A 254 7.72 16.76 -24.54
CA PRO A 254 8.28 15.40 -24.63
C PRO A 254 9.81 15.30 -24.85
N THR A 255 10.49 16.38 -25.23
CA THR A 255 11.95 16.41 -25.49
C THR A 255 12.80 16.33 -24.21
N LYS A 256 12.28 16.77 -23.04
CA LYS A 256 12.99 16.73 -21.75
C LYS A 256 13.24 15.28 -21.26
N ASN A 257 12.33 14.34 -21.53
CA ASN A 257 12.49 12.94 -21.12
C ASN A 257 13.71 12.25 -21.75
N ARG A 258 14.08 12.60 -23.00
CA ARG A 258 15.28 12.06 -23.65
C ARG A 258 16.56 12.65 -23.08
N GLN A 259 16.57 13.94 -22.77
CA GLN A 259 17.71 14.60 -22.14
C GLN A 259 17.95 14.07 -20.71
N ASN A 260 16.88 13.83 -19.95
CA ASN A 260 16.98 13.24 -18.61
C ASN A 260 17.43 11.77 -18.65
N ALA A 261 16.98 10.97 -19.62
CA ALA A 261 17.46 9.61 -19.82
C ALA A 261 18.94 9.55 -20.26
N LEU A 262 19.34 10.45 -21.17
CA LEU A 262 20.72 10.58 -21.63
C LEU A 262 21.67 11.03 -20.49
N GLY A 263 21.21 11.96 -19.65
CA GLY A 263 21.93 12.40 -18.45
C GLY A 263 22.13 11.26 -17.44
N LYS A 264 21.09 10.48 -17.16
CA LYS A 264 21.16 9.28 -16.31
C LYS A 264 22.16 8.25 -16.86
N TYR A 265 22.08 7.95 -18.16
CA TYR A 265 23.01 7.03 -18.83
C TYR A 265 24.47 7.51 -18.76
N LEU A 266 24.72 8.82 -18.98
CA LEU A 266 26.06 9.40 -18.92
C LEU A 266 26.68 9.29 -17.51
N LEU A 267 25.87 9.51 -16.46
CA LEU A 267 26.31 9.36 -15.08
C LEU A 267 26.62 7.90 -14.72
N ILE A 268 25.76 6.95 -15.11
CA ILE A 268 26.04 5.51 -14.95
C ILE A 268 27.34 5.14 -15.65
N LYS A 269 27.55 5.63 -16.88
CA LYS A 269 28.78 5.37 -17.65
C LYS A 269 30.02 5.93 -16.96
N LYS A 270 29.91 7.09 -16.31
CA LYS A 270 31.01 7.69 -15.53
C LYS A 270 31.38 6.80 -14.33
N THR A 271 30.39 6.38 -13.54
CA THR A 271 30.61 5.47 -12.41
C THR A 271 31.16 4.12 -12.87
N ALA A 272 30.66 3.58 -13.98
CA ALA A 272 31.15 2.33 -14.58
C ALA A 272 32.62 2.42 -15.01
N ASN A 273 33.03 3.53 -15.65
CA ASN A 273 34.44 3.73 -15.99
C ASN A 273 35.33 3.84 -14.74
N LYS A 274 34.83 4.47 -13.66
CA LYS A 274 35.53 4.54 -12.37
C LYS A 274 35.69 3.15 -11.78
N LEU A 275 34.62 2.36 -11.73
CA LEU A 275 34.65 0.96 -11.31
C LEU A 275 35.69 0.16 -12.10
N LEU A 276 35.66 0.24 -13.44
CA LEU A 276 36.59 -0.49 -14.30
C LEU A 276 38.04 -0.09 -14.01
N ASN A 277 38.33 1.20 -13.86
CA ASN A 277 39.66 1.70 -13.53
C ASN A 277 40.12 1.23 -12.15
N GLU A 278 39.23 1.22 -11.15
CA GLU A 278 39.52 0.70 -9.81
C GLU A 278 39.85 -0.79 -9.85
N MET A 279 39.05 -1.61 -10.56
CA MET A 279 39.32 -3.05 -10.69
C MET A 279 40.65 -3.32 -11.43
N ASN A 280 40.98 -2.51 -12.43
CA ASN A 280 42.22 -2.63 -13.21
C ASN A 280 43.49 -2.27 -12.42
N LYS A 281 43.38 -1.76 -11.18
CA LYS A 281 44.53 -1.68 -10.28
C LYS A 281 45.01 -3.08 -9.85
N TYR A 282 44.09 -4.05 -9.78
CA TYR A 282 44.37 -5.40 -9.29
C TYR A 282 44.58 -6.41 -10.42
N ARG A 283 44.17 -6.09 -11.65
CA ARG A 283 44.37 -6.92 -12.84
C ARG A 283 44.87 -6.11 -14.05
N LYS A 284 45.69 -6.74 -14.88
CA LYS A 284 46.10 -6.24 -16.19
C LYS A 284 45.35 -7.03 -17.27
N ILE A 285 44.54 -6.34 -18.06
CA ILE A 285 43.85 -6.89 -19.24
C ILE A 285 44.84 -6.86 -20.41
N VAL A 286 45.04 -7.99 -21.08
CA VAL A 286 46.05 -8.15 -22.14
C VAL A 286 45.44 -8.02 -23.54
N ASP A 287 44.19 -8.44 -23.74
CA ASP A 287 43.51 -8.44 -25.04
C ASP A 287 42.40 -7.38 -25.14
N GLU A 288 42.19 -6.86 -26.35
CA GLU A 288 41.29 -5.73 -26.62
C GLU A 288 39.80 -6.12 -26.61
N GLU A 289 39.49 -7.36 -26.98
CA GLU A 289 38.13 -7.91 -26.95
C GLU A 289 37.62 -8.04 -25.52
N THR A 290 38.39 -8.67 -24.62
CA THR A 290 38.06 -8.77 -23.18
C THR A 290 37.94 -7.39 -22.56
N ARG A 291 38.72 -6.40 -23.00
CA ARG A 291 38.61 -5.02 -22.50
C ARG A 291 37.25 -4.39 -22.84
N ASN A 292 36.74 -4.61 -24.05
CA ASN A 292 35.44 -4.06 -24.46
C ASN A 292 34.28 -4.78 -23.75
N ASP A 293 34.33 -6.11 -23.65
CA ASP A 293 33.35 -6.89 -22.90
C ASP A 293 33.28 -6.46 -21.42
N LEU A 294 34.44 -6.33 -20.75
CA LEU A 294 34.50 -5.86 -19.38
C LEU A 294 33.96 -4.42 -19.22
N ARG A 295 34.09 -3.58 -20.25
CA ARG A 295 33.50 -2.24 -20.23
C ARG A 295 31.97 -2.31 -20.25
N ASP A 296 31.39 -3.12 -21.12
CA ASP A 296 29.95 -3.26 -21.21
C ASP A 296 29.38 -3.91 -19.94
N GLN A 297 30.04 -4.96 -19.43
CA GLN A 297 29.71 -5.57 -18.14
C GLN A 297 29.77 -4.56 -16.98
N SER A 298 30.78 -3.68 -16.95
CA SER A 298 30.89 -2.66 -15.90
C SER A 298 29.70 -1.70 -15.89
N ILE A 299 29.15 -1.36 -17.06
CA ILE A 299 27.96 -0.51 -17.19
C ILE A 299 26.73 -1.25 -16.67
N GLN A 300 26.54 -2.51 -17.07
CA GLN A 300 25.40 -3.31 -16.65
C GLN A 300 25.40 -3.58 -15.14
N ILE A 301 26.57 -3.91 -14.57
CA ILE A 301 26.74 -4.10 -13.12
C ILE A 301 26.46 -2.80 -12.37
N THR A 302 27.01 -1.68 -12.85
CA THR A 302 26.76 -0.37 -12.23
C THR A 302 25.27 -0.04 -12.21
N TYR A 303 24.58 -0.26 -13.34
CA TYR A 303 23.14 -0.07 -13.43
C TYR A 303 22.40 -0.96 -12.43
N LYS A 304 22.68 -2.27 -12.39
CA LYS A 304 22.01 -3.20 -11.49
C LYS A 304 22.26 -2.92 -10.01
N VAL A 305 23.48 -2.53 -9.63
CA VAL A 305 23.78 -2.13 -8.25
C VAL A 305 22.97 -0.88 -7.88
N ILE A 306 22.90 0.13 -8.75
CA ILE A 306 22.08 1.32 -8.49
C ILE A 306 20.59 0.94 -8.42
N ASP A 307 20.09 0.16 -9.38
CA ASP A 307 18.70 -0.27 -9.43
C ASP A 307 18.31 -1.03 -8.16
N ILE A 308 19.09 -2.04 -7.75
CA ILE A 308 18.79 -2.82 -6.56
C ILE A 308 18.89 -1.96 -5.30
N PHE A 309 20.06 -1.37 -5.03
CA PHE A 309 20.37 -0.79 -3.72
C PHE A 309 19.78 0.61 -3.49
N TYR A 310 19.54 1.40 -4.54
CA TYR A 310 18.97 2.75 -4.41
C TYR A 310 17.49 2.83 -4.77
N ILE A 311 16.99 1.92 -5.62
CA ILE A 311 15.60 1.96 -6.09
C ILE A 311 14.81 0.80 -5.47
N ARG A 312 15.12 -0.45 -5.81
CA ARG A 312 14.28 -1.60 -5.47
C ARG A 312 14.17 -1.91 -4.00
N LEU A 313 15.23 -1.66 -3.21
CA LEU A 313 15.13 -1.80 -1.75
C LEU A 313 14.16 -0.76 -1.16
N LYS A 314 14.14 0.46 -1.69
CA LYS A 314 13.30 1.56 -1.21
C LYS A 314 11.84 1.47 -1.66
N THR A 315 11.55 0.70 -2.69
CA THR A 315 10.18 0.51 -3.21
C THR A 315 9.48 -0.69 -2.60
N GLN A 316 10.12 -1.42 -1.69
CA GLN A 316 9.44 -2.46 -0.92
C GLN A 316 8.47 -1.85 0.10
N VAL A 317 7.45 -2.61 0.47
CA VAL A 317 6.48 -2.21 1.51
C VAL A 317 7.16 -1.94 2.84
N LEU A 318 8.19 -2.73 3.17
CA LEU A 318 9.11 -2.49 4.28
C LEU A 318 10.51 -2.40 3.67
N GLU A 319 11.22 -1.29 3.89
CA GLU A 319 12.53 -1.00 3.30
C GLU A 319 13.62 -1.91 3.90
N PRO A 320 14.13 -2.93 3.16
CA PRO A 320 15.22 -3.75 3.63
C PRO A 320 16.52 -2.96 3.59
N THR A 321 17.43 -3.28 4.51
CA THR A 321 18.79 -2.73 4.48
C THR A 321 19.78 -3.84 4.18
N TYR A 322 21.05 -3.45 4.02
CA TYR A 322 22.12 -4.40 3.68
C TYR A 322 23.30 -4.26 4.63
N GLN A 323 23.98 -5.38 4.88
CA GLN A 323 25.13 -5.43 5.78
C GLN A 323 26.22 -6.34 5.22
N PHE A 324 27.44 -5.80 5.13
CA PHE A 324 28.65 -6.60 4.93
C PHE A 324 29.24 -7.03 6.28
N PHE A 325 29.72 -8.27 6.35
CA PHE A 325 30.37 -8.79 7.54
C PHE A 325 31.89 -8.68 7.43
N GLN A 326 32.50 -8.05 8.43
CA GLN A 326 33.94 -7.80 8.46
C GLN A 326 34.72 -9.08 8.82
N ALA A 327 35.96 -9.18 8.36
CA ALA A 327 36.82 -10.29 8.73
C ALA A 327 37.02 -10.38 10.25
N GLY A 328 36.95 -11.59 10.81
CA GLY A 328 37.01 -11.87 12.25
C GLY A 328 35.66 -11.84 12.98
N ARG A 329 34.54 -11.52 12.30
CA ARG A 329 33.20 -11.75 12.85
C ARG A 329 32.89 -13.24 12.92
N ASP A 330 32.21 -13.67 13.97
CA ASP A 330 31.63 -15.01 14.04
C ASP A 330 30.67 -15.25 12.87
N VAL A 331 30.74 -16.44 12.29
CA VAL A 331 29.81 -16.85 11.24
C VAL A 331 28.42 -17.07 11.85
N ASP A 332 27.38 -16.53 11.23
CA ASP A 332 25.97 -16.80 11.58
C ASP A 332 25.26 -17.39 10.36
N ALA A 333 24.91 -18.69 10.42
CA ALA A 333 24.25 -19.40 9.33
C ALA A 333 22.86 -18.85 8.98
N ARG A 334 22.22 -18.06 9.86
CA ARG A 334 20.96 -17.38 9.58
C ARG A 334 21.15 -16.24 8.57
N LEU A 335 22.28 -15.55 8.64
CA LEU A 335 22.58 -14.34 7.86
C LEU A 335 23.63 -14.53 6.78
N MET A 336 24.40 -15.61 6.86
CA MET A 336 25.56 -15.87 6.01
C MET A 336 25.45 -17.23 5.34
N GLN A 337 26.03 -17.33 4.14
CA GLN A 337 26.17 -18.56 3.37
C GLN A 337 27.59 -18.68 2.82
N GLY A 338 28.11 -19.90 2.78
CA GLY A 338 29.45 -20.23 2.29
C GLY A 338 29.71 -21.72 2.38
N ALA A 339 30.96 -22.13 2.13
CA ALA A 339 31.37 -23.53 2.19
C ALA A 339 31.63 -23.98 3.64
N PHE A 340 30.58 -24.08 4.45
CA PHE A 340 30.61 -24.59 5.83
C PHE A 340 29.26 -25.21 6.21
N SER A 341 29.27 -26.19 7.11
CA SER A 341 28.05 -26.80 7.66
C SER A 341 27.62 -26.12 8.96
N GLU A 342 26.35 -26.25 9.35
CA GLU A 342 25.82 -25.65 10.61
C GLU A 342 26.58 -26.10 11.87
N GLN A 343 27.16 -27.30 11.84
CA GLN A 343 27.91 -27.88 12.96
C GLN A 343 29.29 -27.21 13.13
N GLU A 344 29.90 -26.74 12.04
CA GLU A 344 31.22 -26.13 12.01
C GLU A 344 31.19 -24.64 12.41
N VAL A 345 30.05 -23.97 12.26
CA VAL A 345 29.87 -22.52 12.45
C VAL A 345 30.48 -22.00 13.75
N LYS A 346 30.38 -22.76 14.85
CA LYS A 346 30.88 -22.35 16.18
C LYS A 346 32.38 -22.09 16.20
N HIS A 347 33.14 -22.74 15.33
CA HIS A 347 34.60 -22.65 15.26
C HIS A 347 35.09 -21.78 14.10
N LEU A 348 34.17 -21.11 13.40
CA LEU A 348 34.46 -20.34 12.21
C LEU A 348 34.23 -18.84 12.44
N GLU A 349 35.10 -18.06 11.82
CA GLU A 349 34.96 -16.62 11.66
C GLU A 349 35.05 -16.25 10.17
N VAL A 350 34.53 -15.09 9.82
CA VAL A 350 34.54 -14.55 8.46
C VAL A 350 35.99 -14.25 8.06
N GLU A 351 36.44 -14.80 6.94
CA GLU A 351 37.69 -14.42 6.26
C GLU A 351 37.46 -13.25 5.30
N ALA A 352 36.37 -13.31 4.52
CA ALA A 352 35.95 -12.28 3.55
C ALA A 352 34.45 -12.37 3.28
N CYS A 353 33.82 -11.24 2.94
CA CYS A 353 32.39 -11.15 2.62
C CYS A 353 32.20 -10.46 1.27
N GLY A 354 31.88 -11.20 0.22
CA GLY A 354 31.84 -10.68 -1.15
C GLY A 354 30.52 -10.03 -1.53
N PHE A 355 29.42 -10.50 -0.94
CA PHE A 355 28.08 -9.96 -1.17
C PHE A 355 27.39 -9.73 0.18
N PRO A 356 26.69 -8.60 0.37
CA PRO A 356 26.09 -8.28 1.67
C PRO A 356 24.86 -9.16 1.94
N CYS A 357 24.50 -9.29 3.22
CA CYS A 357 23.18 -9.77 3.59
C CYS A 357 22.18 -8.64 3.31
N ILE A 358 21.02 -8.96 2.75
CA ILE A 358 19.90 -8.04 2.55
C ILE A 358 18.73 -8.57 3.37
N ALA A 359 18.29 -7.78 4.34
CA ALA A 359 17.27 -8.21 5.31
C ALA A 359 16.53 -7.02 5.91
N LEU A 360 15.36 -7.32 6.49
CA LEU A 360 14.73 -6.47 7.49
C LEU A 360 15.35 -6.81 8.84
N PHE A 361 16.31 -6.00 9.28
CA PHE A 361 16.94 -6.14 10.59
C PHE A 361 15.98 -5.59 11.65
N GLY A 362 15.27 -6.48 12.34
CA GLY A 362 14.45 -6.12 13.49
C GLY A 362 15.28 -6.01 14.77
N ASN A 363 14.67 -5.47 15.84
CA ASN A 363 15.28 -5.44 17.17
C ASN A 363 15.33 -6.85 17.82
N ASP A 364 14.46 -7.77 17.38
CA ASP A 364 14.37 -9.14 17.88
C ASP A 364 14.68 -10.15 16.75
N ASP A 365 15.55 -11.12 17.06
CA ASP A 365 16.02 -12.19 16.16
C ASP A 365 14.90 -13.01 15.50
N SER A 366 13.69 -13.04 16.07
CA SER A 366 12.56 -13.83 15.57
C SER A 366 11.80 -13.18 14.41
N ASN A 367 11.96 -11.86 14.21
CA ASN A 367 11.25 -11.12 13.15
C ASN A 367 12.16 -10.71 11.99
N GLN A 368 13.39 -11.24 11.95
CA GLN A 368 14.35 -10.91 10.91
C GLN A 368 13.98 -11.61 9.59
N ARG A 369 13.52 -10.83 8.62
CA ARG A 369 13.18 -11.34 7.29
C ARG A 369 14.37 -11.19 6.36
N VAL A 370 15.01 -12.30 6.02
CA VAL A 370 16.18 -12.33 5.13
C VAL A 370 15.74 -12.50 3.68
N TYR A 371 16.13 -11.55 2.82
CA TYR A 371 15.92 -11.63 1.37
C TYR A 371 17.08 -12.37 0.70
N THR A 372 18.31 -12.07 1.14
CA THR A 372 19.51 -12.79 0.70
C THR A 372 20.52 -12.88 1.84
N LYS A 373 21.16 -14.05 1.98
CA LYS A 373 22.27 -14.23 2.93
C LYS A 373 23.55 -13.65 2.36
N ALA A 374 24.41 -13.12 3.21
CA ALA A 374 25.74 -12.67 2.82
C ALA A 374 26.56 -13.84 2.27
N LYS A 375 27.26 -13.63 1.15
CA LYS A 375 28.23 -14.63 0.64
C LYS A 375 29.57 -14.41 1.33
N VAL A 376 30.00 -15.38 2.13
CA VAL A 376 31.23 -15.29 2.93
C VAL A 376 32.14 -16.49 2.71
N ILE A 377 33.45 -16.25 2.78
CA ILE A 377 34.45 -17.27 3.00
C ILE A 377 34.74 -17.33 4.49
N ALA A 378 34.71 -18.53 5.06
CA ALA A 378 35.02 -18.75 6.47
C ALA A 378 36.49 -19.19 6.66
N ARG A 379 37.03 -18.92 7.84
CA ARG A 379 38.27 -19.49 8.34
C ARG A 379 38.08 -19.99 9.78
N PRO A 380 38.90 -20.95 10.24
CA PRO A 380 38.94 -21.31 11.65
C PRO A 380 39.31 -20.11 12.52
N LYS A 381 38.69 -20.00 13.70
CA LYS A 381 39.12 -19.05 14.73
C LYS A 381 40.55 -19.38 15.17
N LYS A 382 41.34 -18.34 15.46
CA LYS A 382 42.64 -18.55 16.11
C LYS A 382 42.37 -18.94 17.57
N GLU A 383 42.90 -20.09 17.98
CA GLU A 383 42.97 -20.48 19.38
C GLU A 383 43.77 -19.49 20.22
#